data_AF-A0A517R836-F1
#
_entry.id   AF-A0A517R836-F1
#
_cell.length_a   1.000
_cell.length_b   1.000
_cell.length_c   1.000
_cell.angle_alpha   90.00
_cell.angle_beta   90.00
_cell.angle_gamma   90.00
#
_symmetry.space_group_name_H-M   'P 1'
#
loop_
_entity.id
_entity.type
_entity.pdbx_description
1 polymer ?
#
loop_
_entity_poly.entity_id
_entity_poly.type
_entity_poly.pdbx_seq_one_letter_code
_entity_poly.pdbx_strand_id
1 'polypeptide(L)'
;MQQLTRYAMFLTAFALLPTGFAFSEEANVLLKDSFEEGKTTPNGWNSGANLPGVRYVYDKGRGKTGKRSLSLQKTARRYFPIAQWYRILPYNGESKTLQVKCQVRAQQATKAIIDVQFLDANRSSLGHEWVSYIGAKQAGDSPANHNWKEYSGTVSIPDKTKQIAIALQIYGPGKIWFDDLEATFDGATPAAKKTTEKAIEVKAGKGVGQYLLVPPKAKSATEKEQALLIVLPGGDGSADFHPFVKRIHENALSDDFVLAQPLARQWSPSQKIVWPTVDSKTDDMQYTTEELIEAVIEDVSKKHKVNPRRIYLLAWSSGGPAAYATVMQKETQVNGALIAMSVFKPKQLPDPKNAKDRSIYMLHSPDDKICPYWMAQAAEKTLSKAGVSTTLVNYPGGHGWKGDVYGNIRQGIEWLQKSK
;
A
#
# COMPACT_ATOMS: atom_id res chain seq x y z
N MET A 1 30.08 -80.36 45.19
CA MET A 1 29.81 -79.97 43.79
C MET A 1 28.79 -78.86 43.81
N GLN A 2 29.17 -77.70 43.29
CA GLN A 2 28.42 -76.45 43.33
C GLN A 2 27.36 -76.38 42.23
N GLN A 3 26.20 -75.84 42.60
CA GLN A 3 25.28 -74.94 41.87
C GLN A 3 24.00 -74.89 42.74
N LEU A 4 23.29 -73.79 43.01
CA LEU A 4 23.11 -72.50 42.34
C LEU A 4 22.79 -71.41 43.39
N THR A 5 23.60 -70.35 43.31
CA THR A 5 23.28 -68.91 43.28
C THR A 5 22.08 -68.34 44.06
N ARG A 6 22.43 -67.48 45.03
CA ARG A 6 21.57 -66.53 45.75
C ARG A 6 21.26 -65.29 44.89
N TYR A 7 20.03 -64.81 44.96
CA TYR A 7 19.64 -63.46 44.52
C TYR A 7 20.24 -62.41 45.47
N ALA A 8 20.97 -61.44 44.91
CA ALA A 8 21.34 -60.20 45.57
C ALA A 8 20.71 -59.05 44.79
N MET A 9 19.88 -58.24 45.45
CA MET A 9 19.36 -56.98 44.91
C MET A 9 20.52 -55.99 44.74
N PHE A 10 20.82 -55.61 43.51
CA PHE A 10 21.60 -54.41 43.20
C PHE A 10 20.64 -53.29 42.83
N LEU A 11 20.56 -52.26 43.66
CA LEU A 11 20.06 -50.94 43.27
C LEU A 11 21.00 -50.38 42.19
N THR A 12 20.57 -50.40 40.94
CA THR A 12 21.18 -49.64 39.85
C THR A 12 20.39 -48.35 39.70
N ALA A 13 21.00 -47.24 40.08
CA ALA A 13 20.48 -45.92 39.76
C ALA A 13 20.51 -45.73 38.23
N PHE A 14 19.34 -45.74 37.60
CA PHE A 14 19.19 -45.25 36.23
C PHE A 14 19.32 -43.73 36.25
N ALA A 15 20.48 -43.23 35.82
CA ALA A 15 20.61 -41.84 35.40
C ALA A 15 19.74 -41.65 34.15
N LEU A 16 18.52 -41.15 34.34
CA LEU A 16 17.71 -40.56 33.28
C LEU A 16 18.48 -39.34 32.77
N LEU A 17 19.20 -39.51 31.67
CA LEU A 17 19.63 -38.38 30.84
C LEU A 17 18.36 -37.78 30.24
N PRO A 18 18.00 -36.52 30.56
CA PRO A 18 16.99 -35.84 29.80
C PRO A 18 17.56 -35.60 28.40
N THR A 19 17.04 -36.30 27.40
CA THR A 19 17.19 -35.91 26.00
C THR A 19 16.36 -34.64 25.77
N GLY A 20 16.83 -33.53 26.34
CA GLY A 20 16.38 -32.20 25.98
C GLY A 20 16.90 -31.90 24.58
N PHE A 21 16.11 -32.22 23.56
CA PHE A 21 16.15 -31.40 22.34
C PHE A 21 15.54 -30.05 22.71
N ALA A 22 16.33 -29.19 23.34
CA ALA A 22 16.08 -27.77 23.32
C ALA A 22 16.37 -27.30 21.89
N PHE A 23 15.36 -27.34 21.02
CA PHE A 23 15.35 -26.41 19.91
C PHE A 23 15.30 -25.03 20.56
N SER A 24 16.43 -24.34 20.54
CA SER A 24 16.47 -22.90 20.76
C SER A 24 15.59 -22.28 19.68
N GLU A 25 14.32 -22.01 20.01
CA GLU A 25 13.48 -21.12 19.23
C GLU A 25 14.23 -19.78 19.20
N GLU A 26 14.85 -19.46 18.06
CA GLU A 26 15.59 -18.21 17.90
C GLU A 26 14.60 -17.09 18.23
N ALA A 27 14.83 -16.36 19.32
CA ALA A 27 13.88 -15.44 19.97
C ALA A 27 13.32 -14.32 19.06
N ASN A 28 13.83 -14.21 17.83
CA ASN A 28 13.51 -13.19 16.84
C ASN A 28 12.94 -13.76 15.53
N VAL A 29 12.64 -15.07 15.42
CA VAL A 29 12.11 -15.66 14.19
C VAL A 29 10.61 -15.87 14.32
N LEU A 30 9.82 -15.19 13.48
CA LEU A 30 8.38 -15.43 13.38
C LEU A 30 8.08 -16.70 12.59
N LEU A 31 8.82 -16.93 11.50
CA LEU A 31 8.61 -18.08 10.62
C LEU A 31 9.90 -18.42 9.88
N LYS A 32 10.21 -19.70 9.79
CA LYS A 32 11.17 -20.24 8.83
C LYS A 32 10.59 -21.50 8.22
N ASP A 33 10.50 -21.56 6.89
CA ASP A 33 9.80 -22.64 6.21
C ASP A 33 10.43 -22.92 4.83
N SER A 34 10.98 -24.12 4.67
CA SER A 34 11.42 -24.69 3.39
C SER A 34 10.35 -25.57 2.75
N PHE A 35 9.15 -25.61 3.33
CA PHE A 35 8.00 -26.36 2.85
C PHE A 35 8.25 -27.87 2.70
N GLU A 36 9.27 -28.45 3.34
CA GLU A 36 9.56 -29.88 3.19
C GLU A 36 8.54 -30.78 3.92
N GLU A 37 7.91 -30.24 4.96
CA GLU A 37 6.99 -30.97 5.81
C GLU A 37 5.53 -30.85 5.35
N GLY A 38 4.90 -32.01 5.17
CA GLY A 38 3.50 -32.10 4.78
C GLY A 38 3.22 -33.27 3.86
N LYS A 39 1.96 -33.73 3.84
CA LYS A 39 1.53 -34.85 2.98
C LYS A 39 1.01 -34.34 1.63
N THR A 40 -0.16 -33.72 1.67
CA THR A 40 -0.90 -33.17 0.51
C THR A 40 -0.79 -31.65 0.42
N THR A 41 -0.63 -30.98 1.55
CA THR A 41 -0.32 -29.55 1.71
C THR A 41 0.83 -29.41 2.71
N PRO A 42 1.59 -28.29 2.70
CA PRO A 42 2.60 -28.06 3.71
C PRO A 42 1.96 -27.82 5.07
N ASN A 43 2.63 -28.25 6.13
CA ASN A 43 2.14 -28.10 7.50
C ASN A 43 1.90 -26.62 7.85
N GLY A 44 0.74 -26.31 8.42
CA GLY A 44 0.41 -24.94 8.87
C GLY A 44 0.05 -23.94 7.77
N TRP A 45 0.08 -24.34 6.50
CA TRP A 45 -0.30 -23.48 5.37
C TRP A 45 -1.70 -23.79 4.85
N ASN A 46 -2.43 -22.73 4.53
CA ASN A 46 -3.75 -22.80 3.93
C ASN A 46 -3.70 -22.30 2.49
N SER A 47 -4.44 -22.95 1.61
CA SER A 47 -4.78 -22.37 0.30
C SER A 47 -5.95 -21.41 0.46
N GLY A 48 -5.97 -20.34 -0.33
CA GLY A 48 -7.13 -19.48 -0.50
C GLY A 48 -8.31 -20.21 -1.17
N ALA A 49 -9.33 -19.44 -1.53
CA ALA A 49 -10.52 -19.98 -2.19
C ALA A 49 -10.17 -20.79 -3.46
N ASN A 50 -11.01 -21.77 -3.79
CA ASN A 50 -10.91 -22.49 -5.05
C ASN A 50 -11.32 -21.55 -6.20
N LEU A 51 -10.38 -21.17 -7.06
CA LEU A 51 -10.59 -20.17 -8.10
C LEU A 51 -10.51 -20.80 -9.50
N PRO A 52 -11.46 -20.50 -10.40
CA PRO A 52 -11.38 -20.95 -11.80
C PRO A 52 -10.08 -20.51 -12.46
N GLY A 53 -9.36 -21.48 -13.05
CA GLY A 53 -8.08 -21.24 -13.71
C GLY A 53 -6.90 -21.01 -12.76
N VAL A 54 -7.00 -21.44 -11.50
CA VAL A 54 -5.90 -21.43 -10.53
C VAL A 54 -5.64 -22.85 -10.04
N ARG A 55 -4.37 -23.22 -9.96
CA ARG A 55 -3.91 -24.43 -9.28
C ARG A 55 -2.99 -24.06 -8.13
N TYR A 56 -3.36 -24.55 -6.95
CA TYR A 56 -2.53 -24.56 -5.75
C TYR A 56 -1.71 -25.84 -5.77
N VAL A 57 -0.39 -25.71 -5.82
CA VAL A 57 0.51 -26.86 -6.00
C VAL A 57 1.51 -26.89 -4.85
N TYR A 58 1.48 -27.99 -4.10
CA TYR A 58 2.57 -28.35 -3.19
C TYR A 58 3.55 -29.22 -3.99
N ASP A 59 4.53 -28.57 -4.61
CA ASP A 59 5.34 -29.18 -5.67
C ASP A 59 6.35 -30.17 -5.06
N LYS A 60 6.47 -31.35 -5.68
CA LYS A 60 7.43 -32.40 -5.30
C LYS A 60 8.42 -32.52 -6.46
N GLY A 61 9.64 -32.04 -6.25
CA GLY A 61 10.74 -32.06 -7.21
C GLY A 61 11.21 -30.68 -7.66
N ARG A 62 10.66 -29.59 -7.11
CA ARG A 62 11.08 -28.22 -7.44
C ARG A 62 11.25 -27.38 -6.18
N GLY A 63 12.17 -27.76 -5.30
CA GLY A 63 12.68 -26.86 -4.26
C GLY A 63 13.91 -26.08 -4.75
N LYS A 64 14.27 -25.02 -4.03
CA LYS A 64 15.52 -24.29 -4.14
C LYS A 64 16.62 -24.98 -3.35
N THR A 65 16.36 -25.27 -2.08
CA THR A 65 17.32 -25.94 -1.18
C THR A 65 16.87 -27.35 -0.86
N GLY A 66 15.55 -27.59 -0.81
CA GLY A 66 14.95 -28.90 -0.61
C GLY A 66 14.37 -29.54 -1.87
N LYS A 67 13.43 -30.47 -1.66
CA LYS A 67 12.72 -31.18 -2.73
C LYS A 67 11.33 -30.60 -2.98
N ARG A 68 10.87 -29.65 -2.17
CA ARG A 68 9.51 -29.12 -2.20
C ARG A 68 9.49 -27.60 -2.28
N SER A 69 8.33 -27.09 -2.68
CA SER A 69 8.03 -25.66 -2.67
C SER A 69 6.52 -25.44 -2.75
N LEU A 70 6.09 -24.24 -2.42
CA LEU A 70 4.73 -23.80 -2.66
C LEU A 70 4.61 -23.12 -4.02
N SER A 71 3.61 -23.50 -4.79
CA SER A 71 3.38 -22.92 -6.11
C SER A 71 1.93 -22.50 -6.33
N LEU A 72 1.79 -21.40 -7.06
CA LEU A 72 0.54 -20.92 -7.61
C LEU A 72 0.68 -20.85 -9.13
N GLN A 73 -0.25 -21.48 -9.83
CA GLN A 73 -0.30 -21.50 -11.29
C GLN A 73 -1.65 -20.96 -11.75
N LYS A 74 -1.64 -19.82 -12.42
CA LYS A 74 -2.86 -19.13 -12.85
C LYS A 74 -2.87 -19.04 -14.37
N THR A 75 -3.96 -19.47 -14.99
CA THR A 75 -4.22 -19.32 -16.43
C THR A 75 -5.21 -18.19 -16.72
N ALA A 76 -6.03 -17.83 -15.73
CA ALA A 76 -7.00 -16.76 -15.86
C ALA A 76 -6.32 -15.41 -16.13
N ARG A 77 -6.67 -14.76 -17.25
CA ARG A 77 -6.17 -13.46 -17.68
C ARG A 77 -6.88 -12.30 -16.96
N ARG A 78 -6.94 -12.38 -15.63
CA ARG A 78 -7.54 -11.36 -14.76
C ARG A 78 -6.83 -11.35 -13.41
N TYR A 79 -6.75 -10.18 -12.79
CA TYR A 79 -6.04 -10.03 -11.51
C TYR A 79 -6.83 -10.48 -10.28
N PHE A 80 -8.14 -10.40 -10.35
CA PHE A 80 -9.03 -10.77 -9.25
C PHE A 80 -9.98 -11.91 -9.63
N PRO A 81 -10.39 -12.76 -8.67
CA PRO A 81 -9.90 -12.84 -7.28
C PRO A 81 -8.42 -13.27 -7.16
N ILE A 82 -7.77 -12.89 -6.06
CA ILE A 82 -6.36 -13.19 -5.78
C ILE A 82 -6.24 -14.63 -5.29
N ALA A 83 -5.30 -15.38 -5.87
CA ALA A 83 -4.94 -16.70 -5.37
C ALA A 83 -3.77 -16.56 -4.40
N GLN A 84 -3.82 -17.25 -3.26
CA GLN A 84 -2.78 -17.17 -2.24
C GLN A 84 -2.59 -18.45 -1.46
N TRP A 85 -1.34 -18.75 -1.11
CA TRP A 85 -1.04 -19.56 0.07
C TRP A 85 -0.83 -18.64 1.25
N TYR A 86 -1.33 -18.99 2.43
CA TYR A 86 -1.14 -18.16 3.61
C TYR A 86 -0.98 -18.98 4.89
N ARG A 87 -0.23 -18.42 5.84
CA ARG A 87 -0.09 -18.93 7.21
C ARG A 87 -0.29 -17.78 8.18
N ILE A 88 -1.21 -17.97 9.12
CA ILE A 88 -1.50 -17.01 10.20
C ILE A 88 -0.72 -17.44 11.44
N LEU A 89 0.02 -16.52 12.02
CA LEU A 89 0.89 -16.73 13.16
C LEU A 89 0.52 -15.76 14.29
N PRO A 90 0.58 -16.19 15.56
CA PRO A 90 0.43 -15.27 16.68
C PRO A 90 1.59 -14.27 16.69
N TYR A 91 1.31 -13.06 17.16
CA TYR A 91 2.30 -12.00 17.35
C TYR A 91 2.14 -11.41 18.75
N ASN A 92 3.25 -11.41 19.50
CA ASN A 92 3.28 -11.07 20.93
C ASN A 92 3.28 -9.55 21.21
N GLY A 93 3.55 -8.72 20.19
CA GLY A 93 3.57 -7.26 20.33
C GLY A 93 4.94 -6.64 20.60
N GLU A 94 6.02 -7.44 20.68
CA GLU A 94 7.34 -6.96 21.12
C GLU A 94 8.09 -6.18 20.04
N SER A 95 8.02 -6.62 18.79
CA SER A 95 8.79 -6.04 17.67
C SER A 95 7.92 -5.32 16.67
N LYS A 96 8.21 -4.05 16.40
CA LYS A 96 7.40 -3.21 15.50
C LYS A 96 7.67 -3.42 14.01
N THR A 97 8.56 -4.32 13.66
CA THR A 97 8.95 -4.56 12.27
C THR A 97 9.18 -6.03 12.01
N LEU A 98 8.97 -6.40 10.76
CA LEU A 98 9.17 -7.75 10.28
C LEU A 98 9.95 -7.69 8.97
N GLN A 99 11.15 -8.27 8.98
CA GLN A 99 11.87 -8.56 7.75
C GLN A 99 11.37 -9.89 7.20
N VAL A 100 11.11 -9.95 5.91
CA VAL A 100 10.71 -11.17 5.21
C VAL A 100 11.62 -11.36 4.01
N LYS A 101 12.15 -12.57 3.84
CA LYS A 101 12.89 -13.00 2.65
C LYS A 101 12.36 -14.35 2.18
N CYS A 102 12.38 -14.57 0.87
CA CYS A 102 11.90 -15.80 0.25
C CYS A 102 12.58 -16.04 -1.09
N GLN A 103 12.92 -17.29 -1.38
CA GLN A 103 13.38 -17.70 -2.70
C GLN A 103 12.19 -17.87 -3.64
N VAL A 104 12.25 -17.19 -4.77
CA VAL A 104 11.16 -17.16 -5.74
C VAL A 104 11.65 -17.59 -7.11
N ARG A 105 10.93 -18.53 -7.72
CA ARG A 105 11.07 -18.89 -9.12
C ARG A 105 9.82 -18.46 -9.87
N ALA A 106 9.97 -17.85 -11.04
CA ALA A 106 8.86 -17.35 -11.83
C ALA A 106 8.94 -17.88 -13.27
N GLN A 107 7.80 -18.29 -13.82
CA GLN A 107 7.67 -18.64 -15.22
C GLN A 107 6.44 -17.94 -15.80
N GLN A 108 6.70 -16.98 -16.68
CA GLN A 108 5.67 -16.15 -17.31
C GLN A 108 4.74 -15.50 -16.29
N ALA A 109 5.23 -15.18 -15.08
CA ALA A 109 4.42 -14.62 -14.01
C ALA A 109 4.18 -13.13 -14.27
N THR A 110 2.96 -12.75 -14.62
CA THR A 110 2.66 -11.34 -14.92
C THR A 110 2.68 -10.49 -13.65
N LYS A 111 2.17 -11.03 -12.54
CA LYS A 111 2.15 -10.37 -11.24
C LYS A 111 1.95 -11.36 -10.09
N ALA A 112 2.83 -11.31 -9.11
CA ALA A 112 2.79 -12.01 -7.84
C ALA A 112 3.40 -11.16 -6.73
N ILE A 113 3.00 -11.43 -5.49
CA ILE A 113 3.34 -10.61 -4.32
C ILE A 113 3.70 -11.51 -3.14
N ILE A 114 4.72 -11.12 -2.38
CA ILE A 114 4.88 -11.56 -0.99
C ILE A 114 4.23 -10.47 -0.12
N ASP A 115 3.16 -10.83 0.56
CA ASP A 115 2.26 -9.92 1.27
C ASP A 115 2.25 -10.28 2.76
N VAL A 116 2.22 -9.28 3.62
CA VAL A 116 2.07 -9.44 5.07
C VAL A 116 0.78 -8.77 5.48
N GLN A 117 -0.14 -9.52 6.09
CA GLN A 117 -1.43 -9.02 6.54
C GLN A 117 -1.44 -8.97 8.06
N PHE A 118 -1.93 -7.85 8.60
CA PHE A 118 -1.97 -7.60 10.03
C PHE A 118 -3.39 -7.78 10.53
N LEU A 119 -3.54 -8.58 11.57
CA LEU A 119 -4.85 -8.97 12.10
C LEU A 119 -4.93 -8.68 13.60
N ASP A 120 -6.09 -8.26 14.05
CA ASP A 120 -6.39 -8.11 15.48
C ASP A 120 -6.65 -9.47 16.17
N ALA A 121 -7.02 -9.43 17.46
CA ALA A 121 -7.36 -10.65 18.23
C ALA A 121 -8.52 -11.44 17.63
N ASN A 122 -9.44 -10.77 16.93
CA ASN A 122 -10.63 -11.34 16.32
C ASN A 122 -10.41 -11.75 14.86
N ARG A 123 -9.16 -11.70 14.36
CA ARG A 123 -8.79 -11.93 12.95
C ARG A 123 -9.37 -10.88 11.98
N SER A 124 -9.76 -9.72 12.48
CA SER A 124 -10.15 -8.60 11.62
C SER A 124 -8.89 -7.97 11.02
N SER A 125 -8.96 -7.62 9.74
CA SER A 125 -7.85 -6.95 9.05
C SER A 125 -7.60 -5.56 9.63
N LEU A 126 -6.35 -5.32 10.05
CA LEU A 126 -5.80 -4.01 10.42
C LEU A 126 -5.06 -3.34 9.26
N GLY A 127 -4.78 -4.09 8.19
CA GLY A 127 -4.05 -3.62 7.02
C GLY A 127 -3.17 -4.71 6.45
N HIS A 128 -2.42 -4.37 5.41
CA HIS A 128 -1.42 -5.26 4.82
C HIS A 128 -0.33 -4.45 4.12
N GLU A 129 0.84 -5.05 3.97
CA GLU A 129 1.98 -4.47 3.25
C GLU A 129 2.59 -5.48 2.26
N TRP A 130 2.96 -4.99 1.08
CA TRP A 130 3.69 -5.78 0.09
C TRP A 130 5.19 -5.76 0.41
N VAL A 131 5.69 -6.87 0.94
CA VAL A 131 7.13 -7.10 1.12
C VAL A 131 7.86 -7.01 -0.23
N SER A 132 7.28 -7.63 -1.26
CA SER A 132 7.94 -7.73 -2.55
C SER A 132 6.97 -7.90 -3.71
N TYR A 133 7.29 -7.21 -4.82
CA TYR A 133 6.58 -7.30 -6.09
C TYR A 133 7.37 -8.11 -7.12
N ILE A 134 6.74 -9.12 -7.69
CA ILE A 134 7.32 -10.00 -8.71
C ILE A 134 6.45 -9.94 -9.98
N GLY A 135 7.06 -9.63 -11.12
CA GLY A 135 6.34 -9.54 -12.40
C GLY A 135 6.59 -8.24 -13.17
N ALA A 136 5.79 -8.06 -14.22
CA ALA A 136 5.75 -6.86 -15.04
C ALA A 136 5.31 -5.65 -14.19
N LYS A 137 6.07 -4.55 -14.22
CA LYS A 137 5.80 -3.35 -13.42
C LYS A 137 5.11 -2.26 -14.25
N GLN A 138 5.32 -2.26 -15.56
CA GLN A 138 4.76 -1.32 -16.52
C GLN A 138 3.95 -2.06 -17.59
N ALA A 139 3.08 -1.33 -18.30
CA ALA A 139 2.40 -1.87 -19.46
C ALA A 139 3.41 -2.14 -20.58
N GLY A 140 3.42 -3.35 -21.13
CA GLY A 140 4.40 -3.78 -22.15
C GLY A 140 5.61 -4.54 -21.61
N ASP A 141 5.85 -4.51 -20.28
CA ASP A 141 6.87 -5.34 -19.66
C ASP A 141 6.59 -6.82 -19.92
N SER A 142 7.65 -7.56 -20.21
CA SER A 142 7.56 -9.02 -20.28
C SER A 142 7.23 -9.61 -18.90
N PRO A 143 6.40 -10.66 -18.82
CA PRO A 143 6.15 -11.36 -17.57
C PRO A 143 7.46 -11.87 -16.94
N ALA A 144 7.52 -11.92 -15.60
CA ALA A 144 8.70 -12.40 -14.91
C ALA A 144 9.01 -13.85 -15.29
N ASN A 145 10.25 -14.07 -15.70
CA ASN A 145 10.78 -15.37 -16.03
C ASN A 145 12.21 -15.46 -15.49
N HIS A 146 12.40 -16.22 -14.43
CA HIS A 146 13.68 -16.46 -13.81
C HIS A 146 13.62 -17.76 -13.01
N ASN A 147 14.79 -18.39 -12.83
CA ASN A 147 14.91 -19.46 -11.85
C ASN A 147 14.82 -18.87 -10.42
N TRP A 148 15.26 -19.60 -9.41
CA TRP A 148 15.29 -19.10 -8.05
C TRP A 148 16.09 -17.82 -7.91
N LYS A 149 15.45 -16.83 -7.30
CA LYS A 149 16.01 -15.54 -6.94
C LYS A 149 15.44 -15.14 -5.59
N GLU A 150 16.26 -14.59 -4.71
CA GLU A 150 15.77 -14.05 -3.45
C GLU A 150 14.99 -12.75 -3.65
N TYR A 151 13.85 -12.67 -2.97
CA TYR A 151 13.08 -11.45 -2.78
C TYR A 151 12.99 -11.18 -1.30
N SER A 152 13.19 -9.93 -0.90
CA SER A 152 13.17 -9.54 0.50
C SER A 152 12.62 -8.12 0.66
N GLY A 153 12.14 -7.85 1.86
CA GLY A 153 11.63 -6.55 2.27
C GLY A 153 11.40 -6.51 3.76
N THR A 154 11.23 -5.30 4.30
CA THR A 154 10.89 -5.07 5.70
C THR A 154 9.59 -4.30 5.73
N VAL A 155 8.68 -4.71 6.60
CA VAL A 155 7.36 -4.09 6.80
C VAL A 155 7.22 -3.61 8.24
N SER A 156 6.42 -2.57 8.44
CA SER A 156 6.07 -2.09 9.77
C SER A 156 4.87 -2.87 10.29
N ILE A 157 4.87 -3.22 11.56
CA ILE A 157 3.74 -3.92 12.20
C ILE A 157 2.87 -2.87 12.90
N PRO A 158 1.62 -2.65 12.43
CA PRO A 158 0.71 -1.69 13.03
C PRO A 158 0.42 -2.01 14.50
N ASP A 159 0.10 -0.97 15.26
CA ASP A 159 -0.40 -1.14 16.61
C ASP A 159 -1.67 -2.00 16.63
N LYS A 160 -1.87 -2.70 17.76
CA LYS A 160 -2.97 -3.66 17.99
C LYS A 160 -2.94 -4.93 17.15
N THR A 161 -1.92 -5.13 16.31
CA THR A 161 -1.68 -6.42 15.68
C THR A 161 -1.52 -7.49 16.75
N LYS A 162 -2.26 -8.59 16.61
CA LYS A 162 -2.16 -9.79 17.47
C LYS A 162 -1.84 -11.04 16.68
N GLN A 163 -2.09 -11.00 15.37
CA GLN A 163 -1.80 -12.08 14.44
C GLN A 163 -1.21 -11.47 13.17
N ILE A 164 -0.21 -12.13 12.60
CA ILE A 164 0.40 -11.77 11.33
C ILE A 164 0.15 -12.91 10.35
N ALA A 165 -0.35 -12.61 9.16
CA ALA A 165 -0.45 -13.59 8.09
C ALA A 165 0.63 -13.32 7.04
N ILE A 166 1.46 -14.33 6.76
CA ILE A 166 2.34 -14.31 5.59
C ILE A 166 1.56 -14.90 4.43
N ALA A 167 1.36 -14.12 3.37
CA ALA A 167 0.59 -14.50 2.20
C ALA A 167 1.44 -14.46 0.92
N LEU A 168 1.54 -15.59 0.25
CA LEU A 168 2.25 -15.77 -1.01
C LEU A 168 1.22 -15.76 -2.13
N GLN A 169 1.20 -14.72 -2.97
CA GLN A 169 0.06 -14.40 -3.83
C GLN A 169 0.42 -14.41 -5.32
N ILE A 170 -0.52 -14.82 -6.18
CA ILE A 170 -0.48 -14.57 -7.64
C ILE A 170 -1.75 -13.85 -8.09
N TYR A 171 -1.55 -12.78 -8.87
CA TYR A 171 -2.63 -11.93 -9.37
C TYR A 171 -2.96 -12.32 -10.81
N GLY A 172 -1.99 -12.31 -11.73
CA GLY A 172 -2.26 -12.58 -13.14
C GLY A 172 -1.78 -13.94 -13.62
N PRO A 173 -1.86 -14.22 -14.93
CA PRO A 173 -1.45 -15.50 -15.46
C PRO A 173 0.06 -15.74 -15.26
N GLY A 174 0.42 -17.02 -15.25
CA GLY A 174 1.78 -17.50 -15.06
C GLY A 174 1.89 -18.49 -13.93
N LYS A 175 3.14 -18.87 -13.64
CA LYS A 175 3.47 -19.81 -12.57
C LYS A 175 4.53 -19.19 -11.67
N ILE A 176 4.34 -19.33 -10.38
CA ILE A 176 5.32 -18.91 -9.38
C ILE A 176 5.52 -20.02 -8.37
N TRP A 177 6.75 -20.14 -7.88
CA TRP A 177 7.15 -21.02 -6.80
C TRP A 177 7.85 -20.19 -5.73
N PHE A 178 7.61 -20.56 -4.48
CA PHE A 178 8.15 -19.95 -3.28
C PHE A 178 8.82 -21.06 -2.45
N ASP A 179 10.05 -20.81 -2.03
CA ASP A 179 10.82 -21.69 -1.16
C ASP A 179 11.67 -20.88 -0.17
N ASP A 180 12.25 -21.54 0.82
CA ASP A 180 13.16 -20.98 1.82
C ASP A 180 12.67 -19.63 2.37
N LEU A 181 11.43 -19.60 2.87
CA LEU A 181 10.81 -18.42 3.46
C LEU A 181 11.34 -18.23 4.87
N GLU A 182 11.71 -16.99 5.19
CA GLU A 182 12.10 -16.60 6.54
C GLU A 182 11.50 -15.23 6.85
N ALA A 183 10.81 -15.14 7.99
CA ALA A 183 10.25 -13.93 8.55
C ALA A 183 10.83 -13.73 9.95
N THR A 184 11.58 -12.65 10.13
CA THR A 184 12.31 -12.34 11.36
C THR A 184 11.90 -10.98 11.89
N PHE A 185 11.69 -10.90 13.18
CA PHE A 185 11.61 -9.66 13.92
C PHE A 185 13.01 -9.06 14.04
N ASP A 186 13.14 -7.76 13.81
CA ASP A 186 14.39 -7.08 14.08
C ASP A 186 14.47 -6.73 15.57
N GLY A 187 15.53 -7.18 16.26
CA GLY A 187 15.87 -6.76 17.63
C GLY A 187 16.44 -5.34 17.73
N ALA A 188 16.58 -4.67 16.59
CA ALA A 188 16.77 -3.24 16.50
C ALA A 188 15.56 -2.69 15.79
N THR A 189 14.89 -1.69 16.36
CA THR A 189 14.01 -0.80 15.62
C THR A 189 14.69 -0.51 14.29
N PRO A 190 14.17 -0.98 13.15
CA PRO A 190 14.59 -0.41 11.89
C PRO A 190 14.30 1.06 12.08
N ALA A 191 15.30 1.90 11.84
CA ALA A 191 14.97 3.24 11.43
C ALA A 191 13.89 3.04 10.36
N ALA A 192 12.62 3.35 10.71
CA ALA A 192 11.53 3.54 9.78
C ALA A 192 12.19 4.09 8.55
N LYS A 193 12.16 3.39 7.41
CA LYS A 193 12.91 3.75 6.20
C LYS A 193 12.79 5.25 6.13
N LYS A 194 13.84 5.97 6.57
CA LYS A 194 13.65 7.39 6.79
C LYS A 194 13.54 7.83 5.36
N THR A 195 12.36 8.28 4.97
CA THR A 195 12.29 9.54 4.25
C THR A 195 13.28 10.42 5.00
N THR A 196 14.50 10.47 4.47
CA THR A 196 15.57 11.35 4.94
C THR A 196 15.11 12.81 4.84
N GLU A 197 14.00 13.02 4.15
CA GLU A 197 13.19 14.22 4.09
C GLU A 197 12.34 14.37 5.36
N LYS A 198 12.77 15.31 6.19
CA LYS A 198 12.07 15.75 7.40
C LYS A 198 10.71 16.34 7.01
N ALA A 199 9.63 15.80 7.56
CA ALA A 199 8.30 16.39 7.45
C ALA A 199 8.32 17.84 7.97
N ILE A 200 7.68 18.73 7.22
CA ILE A 200 7.54 20.14 7.55
C ILE A 200 6.22 20.31 8.30
N GLU A 201 6.29 20.93 9.47
CA GLU A 201 5.13 21.24 10.30
C GLU A 201 4.52 22.57 9.90
N VAL A 202 3.19 22.61 9.84
CA VAL A 202 2.42 23.82 9.58
C VAL A 202 1.28 23.92 10.58
N LYS A 203 0.93 25.14 11.00
CA LYS A 203 -0.25 25.35 11.83
C LYS A 203 -1.49 25.24 10.94
N ALA A 204 -2.37 24.29 11.23
CA ALA A 204 -3.62 24.08 10.52
C ALA A 204 -4.77 24.07 11.53
N GLY A 205 -5.77 24.92 11.33
CA GLY A 205 -6.87 25.09 12.29
C GLY A 205 -6.35 25.32 13.72
N LYS A 206 -6.74 24.43 14.64
CA LYS A 206 -6.30 24.45 16.06
C LYS A 206 -5.07 23.61 16.33
N GLY A 207 -4.58 22.85 15.35
CA GLY A 207 -3.51 21.87 15.51
C GLY A 207 -2.28 22.14 14.64
N VAL A 208 -1.43 21.11 14.59
CA VAL A 208 -0.24 21.07 13.75
C VAL A 208 -0.39 19.96 12.72
N GLY A 209 -0.38 20.38 11.46
CA GLY A 209 -0.31 19.55 10.28
C GLY A 209 1.12 19.27 9.84
N GLN A 210 1.29 18.25 9.01
CA GLN A 210 2.59 17.88 8.46
C GLN A 210 2.48 17.64 6.96
N TYR A 211 3.55 17.96 6.23
CA TYR A 211 3.68 17.63 4.82
C TYR A 211 5.13 17.33 4.43
N LEU A 212 5.31 16.63 3.30
CA LEU A 212 6.60 16.41 2.66
C LEU A 212 6.70 17.24 1.38
N LEU A 213 7.87 17.79 1.09
CA LEU A 213 8.11 18.70 -0.03
C LEU A 213 9.07 18.08 -1.03
N VAL A 214 8.66 18.03 -2.30
CA VAL A 214 9.54 17.72 -3.43
C VAL A 214 9.82 19.04 -4.17
N PRO A 215 11.07 19.53 -4.14
CA PRO A 215 11.41 20.78 -4.82
C PRO A 215 11.33 20.63 -6.34
N PRO A 216 11.29 21.75 -7.09
CA PRO A 216 11.38 21.75 -8.54
C PRO A 216 12.64 21.01 -9.04
N LYS A 217 12.52 20.37 -10.21
CA LYS A 217 13.58 19.53 -10.79
C LYS A 217 14.86 20.31 -11.10
N ALA A 218 14.70 21.51 -11.64
CA ALA A 218 15.82 22.36 -12.03
C ALA A 218 15.96 23.56 -11.08
N LYS A 219 17.19 23.85 -10.64
CA LYS A 219 17.48 25.07 -9.86
C LYS A 219 17.12 26.35 -10.63
N SER A 220 17.28 26.37 -11.96
CA SER A 220 16.85 27.53 -12.77
C SER A 220 15.32 27.73 -12.76
N ALA A 221 14.54 26.69 -12.46
CA ALA A 221 13.09 26.81 -12.32
C ALA A 221 12.67 27.53 -11.02
N THR A 222 13.56 27.67 -10.03
CA THR A 222 13.28 28.41 -8.78
C THR A 222 13.26 29.93 -8.96
N GLU A 223 13.82 30.43 -10.06
CA GLU A 223 13.84 31.86 -10.35
C GLU A 223 12.53 32.35 -11.01
N LYS A 224 11.79 31.43 -11.64
CA LYS A 224 10.52 31.65 -12.33
C LYS A 224 9.33 31.36 -11.43
N GLU A 225 8.15 31.82 -11.85
CA GLU A 225 6.89 31.41 -11.25
C GLU A 225 6.65 29.90 -11.40
N GLN A 226 6.16 29.27 -10.34
CA GLN A 226 6.09 27.81 -10.19
C GLN A 226 4.64 27.35 -10.07
N ALA A 227 4.33 26.20 -10.65
CA ALA A 227 3.07 25.52 -10.34
C ALA A 227 3.21 24.71 -9.05
N LEU A 228 2.14 24.61 -8.27
CA LEU A 228 2.08 23.77 -7.08
C LEU A 228 1.13 22.61 -7.31
N LEU A 229 1.63 21.38 -7.15
CA LEU A 229 0.78 20.19 -7.05
C LEU A 229 0.75 19.70 -5.61
N ILE A 230 -0.45 19.59 -5.05
CA ILE A 230 -0.66 19.01 -3.72
C ILE A 230 -1.22 17.62 -3.88
N VAL A 231 -0.54 16.63 -3.30
CA VAL A 231 -0.90 15.22 -3.46
C VAL A 231 -1.54 14.68 -2.20
N LEU A 232 -2.78 14.18 -2.30
CA LEU A 232 -3.52 13.50 -1.24
C LEU A 232 -3.61 12.00 -1.55
N PRO A 233 -2.71 11.18 -1.01
CA PRO A 233 -2.75 9.75 -1.24
C PRO A 233 -4.04 9.08 -0.77
N GLY A 234 -4.38 7.99 -1.46
CA GLY A 234 -5.29 6.97 -0.95
C GLY A 234 -4.67 6.15 0.19
N GLY A 235 -5.28 5.02 0.53
CA GLY A 235 -4.82 4.22 1.68
C GLY A 235 -4.96 5.02 2.98
N ASP A 236 -3.92 5.01 3.81
CA ASP A 236 -3.86 5.73 5.09
C ASP A 236 -3.36 7.19 4.96
N GLY A 237 -3.00 7.66 3.77
CA GLY A 237 -2.50 9.01 3.54
C GLY A 237 -1.11 9.29 4.14
N SER A 238 -0.35 8.26 4.50
CA SER A 238 0.93 8.38 5.21
C SER A 238 2.11 8.76 4.31
N ALA A 239 3.26 8.98 4.95
CA ALA A 239 4.53 9.23 4.27
C ALA A 239 5.02 8.05 3.41
N ASP A 240 4.46 6.84 3.57
CA ASP A 240 4.88 5.66 2.81
C ASP A 240 4.55 5.74 1.32
N PHE A 241 3.61 6.63 0.96
CA PHE A 241 3.35 6.95 -0.45
C PHE A 241 4.40 7.86 -1.07
N HIS A 242 5.27 8.48 -0.27
CA HIS A 242 6.21 9.50 -0.75
C HIS A 242 7.16 9.04 -1.86
N PRO A 243 7.70 7.79 -1.85
CA PRO A 243 8.45 7.27 -2.99
C PRO A 243 7.65 7.21 -4.31
N PHE A 244 6.34 6.93 -4.25
CA PHE A 244 5.48 7.00 -5.43
C PHE A 244 5.20 8.45 -5.84
N VAL A 245 4.96 9.34 -4.88
CA VAL A 245 4.80 10.77 -5.11
C VAL A 245 6.02 11.40 -5.78
N LYS A 246 7.25 11.06 -5.36
CA LYS A 246 8.47 11.50 -6.04
C LYS A 246 8.56 11.01 -7.48
N ARG A 247 8.09 9.78 -7.76
CA ARG A 247 8.02 9.30 -9.14
C ARG A 247 6.95 10.02 -9.97
N ILE A 248 5.87 10.51 -9.37
CA ILE A 248 4.91 11.38 -10.05
C ILE A 248 5.59 12.69 -10.44
N HIS A 249 6.29 13.33 -9.50
CA HIS A 249 7.06 14.54 -9.80
C HIS A 249 8.07 14.31 -10.93
N GLU A 250 8.84 13.22 -10.83
CA GLU A 250 9.86 12.90 -11.82
C GLU A 250 9.29 12.58 -13.20
N ASN A 251 8.23 11.79 -13.28
CA ASN A 251 7.79 11.22 -14.54
C ASN A 251 6.57 11.92 -15.15
N ALA A 252 5.76 12.63 -14.38
CA ALA A 252 4.48 13.18 -14.83
C ALA A 252 4.43 14.72 -14.84
N LEU A 253 5.36 15.41 -14.20
CA LEU A 253 5.33 16.88 -14.10
C LEU A 253 6.47 17.52 -14.88
N SER A 254 6.22 18.74 -15.38
CA SER A 254 7.24 19.62 -15.93
C SER A 254 8.16 20.18 -14.82
N ASP A 255 9.32 20.70 -15.22
CA ASP A 255 10.39 21.10 -14.30
C ASP A 255 10.04 22.27 -13.37
N ASP A 256 8.98 23.02 -13.69
CA ASP A 256 8.48 24.18 -12.96
C ASP A 256 7.47 23.84 -11.85
N PHE A 257 7.20 22.55 -11.61
CA PHE A 257 6.38 22.13 -10.48
C PHE A 257 7.17 21.99 -9.19
N VAL A 258 6.66 22.62 -8.13
CA VAL A 258 6.87 22.19 -6.75
C VAL A 258 5.73 21.24 -6.36
N LEU A 259 6.04 20.19 -5.60
CA LEU A 259 5.04 19.23 -5.14
C LEU A 259 5.05 19.14 -3.62
N ALA A 260 3.86 19.25 -3.00
CA ALA A 260 3.67 18.99 -1.58
C ALA A 260 2.79 17.76 -1.36
N GLN A 261 3.14 16.92 -0.40
CA GLN A 261 2.31 15.81 0.08
C GLN A 261 1.93 16.07 1.53
N PRO A 262 0.74 16.62 1.81
CA PRO A 262 0.17 16.58 3.14
C PRO A 262 0.14 15.15 3.68
N LEU A 263 0.29 15.00 4.99
CA LEU A 263 0.20 13.71 5.68
C LEU A 263 -1.14 13.63 6.42
N ALA A 264 -1.89 12.56 6.16
CA ALA A 264 -3.13 12.32 6.90
C ALA A 264 -2.82 12.04 8.37
N ARG A 265 -3.72 12.48 9.25
CA ARG A 265 -3.60 12.27 10.69
C ARG A 265 -4.69 11.33 11.18
N GLN A 266 -4.26 10.32 11.93
CA GLN A 266 -5.15 9.53 12.74
C GLN A 266 -5.38 10.25 14.07
N TRP A 267 -6.60 10.75 14.27
CA TRP A 267 -7.04 11.44 15.48
C TRP A 267 -7.56 10.48 16.52
N SER A 268 -8.26 9.43 16.09
CA SER A 268 -8.81 8.43 16.97
C SER A 268 -8.55 7.00 16.49
N PRO A 269 -8.47 6.04 17.43
CA PRO A 269 -8.43 4.61 17.16
C PRO A 269 -9.50 4.04 16.21
N SER A 270 -10.69 4.66 16.18
CA SER A 270 -11.87 4.18 15.45
C SER A 270 -12.12 4.95 14.14
N GLN A 271 -11.22 5.88 13.79
CA GLN A 271 -11.32 6.72 12.61
C GLN A 271 -11.41 5.88 11.33
N LYS A 272 -12.51 6.07 10.59
CA LYS A 272 -12.72 5.46 9.26
C LYS A 272 -12.41 6.42 8.12
N ILE A 273 -12.42 7.72 8.41
CA ILE A 273 -12.20 8.79 7.43
C ILE A 273 -10.74 9.18 7.51
N VAL A 274 -9.97 8.86 6.48
CA VAL A 274 -8.53 9.14 6.42
C VAL A 274 -8.28 10.64 6.34
N TRP A 275 -9.05 11.33 5.49
CA TRP A 275 -8.97 12.76 5.24
C TRP A 275 -10.27 13.43 5.71
N PRO A 276 -10.38 13.78 7.01
CA PRO A 276 -11.58 14.42 7.52
C PRO A 276 -11.76 15.82 6.92
N THR A 277 -12.99 16.17 6.59
CA THR A 277 -13.35 17.46 5.98
C THR A 277 -14.34 18.21 6.85
N VAL A 278 -14.73 19.43 6.44
CA VAL A 278 -15.78 20.19 7.13
C VAL A 278 -17.08 19.38 7.26
N ASP A 279 -17.48 18.71 6.18
CA ASP A 279 -18.74 17.95 6.07
C ASP A 279 -18.59 16.43 6.31
N SER A 280 -17.37 15.97 6.59
CA SER A 280 -17.04 14.57 6.87
C SER A 280 -16.01 14.48 7.99
N LYS A 281 -16.48 14.64 9.22
CA LYS A 281 -15.63 14.74 10.41
C LYS A 281 -15.27 13.39 11.01
N THR A 282 -14.18 13.38 11.76
CA THR A 282 -13.83 12.32 12.71
C THR A 282 -13.71 12.93 14.10
N ASP A 283 -13.87 12.10 15.14
CA ASP A 283 -13.72 12.52 16.52
C ASP A 283 -12.33 13.11 16.78
N ASP A 284 -12.27 14.10 17.66
CA ASP A 284 -11.05 14.76 18.15
C ASP A 284 -10.18 15.47 17.09
N MET A 285 -10.66 15.60 15.86
CA MET A 285 -9.94 16.31 14.81
C MET A 285 -9.69 17.78 15.20
N GLN A 286 -8.43 18.22 15.11
CA GLN A 286 -8.04 19.60 15.44
C GLN A 286 -8.04 20.52 14.22
N TYR A 287 -8.08 19.92 13.03
CA TYR A 287 -8.20 20.59 11.75
C TYR A 287 -8.84 19.66 10.72
N THR A 288 -9.40 20.30 9.71
CA THR A 288 -9.90 19.70 8.47
C THR A 288 -8.77 19.55 7.46
N THR A 289 -9.00 18.70 6.45
CA THR A 289 -8.07 18.55 5.34
C THR A 289 -7.97 19.84 4.51
N GLU A 290 -9.06 20.60 4.38
CA GLU A 290 -9.10 21.91 3.73
C GLU A 290 -8.15 22.91 4.43
N GLU A 291 -8.21 23.01 5.76
CA GLU A 291 -7.32 23.87 6.56
C GLU A 291 -5.85 23.42 6.45
N LEU A 292 -5.60 22.11 6.38
CA LEU A 292 -4.25 21.59 6.15
C LEU A 292 -3.72 21.99 4.77
N ILE A 293 -4.53 21.85 3.72
CA ILE A 293 -4.16 22.23 2.36
C ILE A 293 -3.85 23.74 2.29
N GLU A 294 -4.69 24.58 2.89
CA GLU A 294 -4.46 26.02 2.95
C GLU A 294 -3.13 26.37 3.64
N ALA A 295 -2.86 25.76 4.81
CA ALA A 295 -1.62 25.98 5.54
C ALA A 295 -0.38 25.51 4.75
N VAL A 296 -0.49 24.42 4.00
CA VAL A 296 0.58 23.94 3.10
C VAL A 296 0.80 24.90 1.94
N ILE A 297 -0.27 25.41 1.30
CA ILE A 297 -0.15 26.41 0.23
C ILE A 297 0.54 27.66 0.75
N GLU A 298 0.16 28.16 1.92
CA GLU A 298 0.76 29.35 2.53
C GLU A 298 2.26 29.14 2.80
N ASP A 299 2.62 28.02 3.45
CA ASP A 299 4.01 27.74 3.80
C ASP A 299 4.90 27.50 2.56
N VAL A 300 4.39 26.79 1.55
CA VAL A 300 5.12 26.58 0.29
C VAL A 300 5.27 27.90 -0.46
N SER A 301 4.25 28.75 -0.52
CA SER A 301 4.30 30.05 -1.21
C SER A 301 5.23 31.05 -0.54
N LYS A 302 5.53 30.90 0.75
CA LYS A 302 6.59 31.68 1.42
C LYS A 302 8.01 31.25 1.00
N LYS A 303 8.18 30.00 0.59
CA LYS A 303 9.47 29.38 0.25
C LYS A 303 9.74 29.36 -1.26
N HIS A 304 8.69 29.42 -2.06
CA HIS A 304 8.68 29.24 -3.50
C HIS A 304 7.84 30.32 -4.17
N LYS A 305 8.22 30.75 -5.38
CA LYS A 305 7.44 31.71 -6.18
C LYS A 305 6.23 31.03 -6.82
N VAL A 306 5.29 30.53 -6.00
CA VAL A 306 4.09 29.84 -6.48
C VAL A 306 3.18 30.81 -7.22
N ASN A 307 2.77 30.44 -8.44
CA ASN A 307 1.75 31.19 -9.17
C ASN A 307 0.36 30.82 -8.63
N PRO A 308 -0.42 31.79 -8.11
CA PRO A 308 -1.73 31.54 -7.51
C PRO A 308 -2.81 31.05 -8.49
N ARG A 309 -2.52 31.07 -9.80
CA ARG A 309 -3.39 30.51 -10.85
C ARG A 309 -3.00 29.08 -11.25
N ARG A 310 -1.96 28.51 -10.64
CA ARG A 310 -1.40 27.19 -10.99
C ARG A 310 -1.23 26.31 -9.76
N ILE A 311 -2.25 26.26 -8.90
CA ILE A 311 -2.32 25.41 -7.71
C ILE A 311 -3.35 24.31 -7.96
N TYR A 312 -2.89 23.06 -7.99
CA TYR A 312 -3.73 21.91 -8.31
C TYR A 312 -3.64 20.84 -7.23
N LEU A 313 -4.68 20.01 -7.12
CA LEU A 313 -4.66 18.79 -6.33
C LEU A 313 -4.50 17.56 -7.22
N LEU A 314 -3.81 16.55 -6.71
CA LEU A 314 -3.89 15.18 -7.18
C LEU A 314 -4.29 14.30 -6.01
N ALA A 315 -5.43 13.61 -6.14
CA ALA A 315 -5.92 12.72 -5.09
C ALA A 315 -6.38 11.39 -5.66
N TRP A 316 -6.28 10.32 -4.85
CA TRP A 316 -6.84 9.02 -5.24
C TRP A 316 -7.51 8.27 -4.11
N SER A 317 -8.48 7.41 -4.43
CA SER A 317 -9.18 6.54 -3.47
C SER A 317 -9.68 7.33 -2.25
N SER A 318 -9.19 7.08 -1.04
CA SER A 318 -9.59 7.79 0.19
C SER A 318 -9.27 9.29 0.20
N GLY A 319 -8.33 9.78 -0.61
CA GLY A 319 -8.01 11.22 -0.72
C GLY A 319 -8.99 12.03 -1.57
N GLY A 320 -9.73 11.39 -2.48
CA GLY A 320 -10.59 12.11 -3.42
C GLY A 320 -11.78 12.86 -2.79
N PRO A 321 -12.46 12.38 -1.73
CA PRO A 321 -13.52 13.16 -1.07
C PRO A 321 -13.02 14.49 -0.53
N ALA A 322 -11.81 14.54 0.04
CA ALA A 322 -11.20 15.78 0.51
C ALA A 322 -10.79 16.71 -0.63
N ALA A 323 -10.31 16.17 -1.75
CA ALA A 323 -10.05 16.98 -2.95
C ALA A 323 -11.34 17.59 -3.52
N TYR A 324 -12.43 16.83 -3.61
CA TYR A 324 -13.74 17.35 -3.98
C TYR A 324 -14.19 18.45 -3.02
N ALA A 325 -14.10 18.22 -1.70
CA ALA A 325 -14.51 19.19 -0.70
C ALA A 325 -13.71 20.49 -0.84
N THR A 326 -12.38 20.39 -0.99
CA THR A 326 -11.48 21.54 -1.15
C THR A 326 -11.82 22.35 -2.40
N VAL A 327 -11.95 21.69 -3.56
CA VAL A 327 -12.28 22.37 -4.83
C VAL A 327 -13.70 22.93 -4.83
N MET A 328 -14.58 22.55 -3.90
CA MET A 328 -15.95 23.10 -3.78
C MET A 328 -16.10 24.11 -2.62
N GLN A 329 -15.03 24.45 -1.90
CA GLN A 329 -15.08 25.54 -0.93
C GLN A 329 -15.39 26.87 -1.63
N LYS A 330 -16.15 27.78 -0.99
CA LYS A 330 -16.39 29.12 -1.57
C LYS A 330 -15.06 29.83 -1.81
N GLU A 331 -14.25 29.87 -0.75
CA GLU A 331 -12.91 30.41 -0.77
C GLU A 331 -11.90 29.26 -0.77
N THR A 332 -11.09 29.17 -1.84
CA THR A 332 -9.89 28.33 -1.88
C THR A 332 -8.94 28.85 -2.95
N GLN A 333 -7.64 28.66 -2.70
CA GLN A 333 -6.57 29.00 -3.64
C GLN A 333 -6.38 27.91 -4.72
N VAL A 334 -7.06 26.77 -4.60
CA VAL A 334 -6.95 25.64 -5.54
C VAL A 334 -7.74 25.92 -6.82
N ASN A 335 -7.07 25.85 -7.97
CA ASN A 335 -7.65 26.08 -9.29
C ASN A 335 -8.29 24.82 -9.90
N GLY A 336 -7.85 23.64 -9.48
CA GLY A 336 -8.45 22.39 -9.95
C GLY A 336 -7.88 21.14 -9.30
N ALA A 337 -8.45 19.99 -9.64
CA ALA A 337 -8.01 18.70 -9.12
C ALA A 337 -8.06 17.58 -10.15
N LEU A 338 -7.04 16.72 -10.14
CA LEU A 338 -7.07 15.40 -10.71
C LEU A 338 -7.50 14.42 -9.62
N ILE A 339 -8.66 13.79 -9.78
CA ILE A 339 -9.21 12.84 -8.81
C ILE A 339 -9.31 11.47 -9.44
N ALA A 340 -8.50 10.53 -8.96
CA ALA A 340 -8.43 9.18 -9.50
C ALA A 340 -9.14 8.16 -8.61
N MET A 341 -9.83 7.19 -9.22
CA MET A 341 -10.34 5.98 -8.55
C MET A 341 -10.99 6.22 -7.18
N SER A 342 -11.82 7.26 -7.06
CA SER A 342 -12.33 7.73 -5.76
C SER A 342 -13.86 7.69 -5.68
N VAL A 343 -14.37 7.71 -4.46
CA VAL A 343 -15.81 7.84 -4.20
C VAL A 343 -16.26 9.30 -4.34
N PHE A 344 -17.49 9.48 -4.80
CA PHE A 344 -18.16 10.78 -4.84
C PHE A 344 -19.42 10.72 -3.98
N LYS A 345 -19.49 11.58 -2.96
CA LYS A 345 -20.55 11.58 -1.95
C LYS A 345 -21.15 12.99 -1.84
N PRO A 346 -22.03 13.41 -2.75
CA PRO A 346 -22.48 14.81 -2.85
C PRO A 346 -23.18 15.34 -1.59
N LYS A 347 -23.75 14.46 -0.76
CA LYS A 347 -24.36 14.86 0.53
C LYS A 347 -23.34 15.23 1.61
N GLN A 348 -22.05 14.99 1.38
CA GLN A 348 -20.93 15.25 2.28
C GLN A 348 -19.94 16.24 1.64
N LEU A 349 -20.41 17.04 0.69
CA LEU A 349 -19.60 17.99 -0.06
C LEU A 349 -20.30 19.35 -0.08
N PRO A 350 -19.53 20.46 -0.17
CA PRO A 350 -20.10 21.78 -0.39
C PRO A 350 -20.91 21.89 -1.69
N ASP A 351 -21.60 23.02 -1.88
CA ASP A 351 -22.34 23.30 -3.12
C ASP A 351 -21.38 23.26 -4.33
N PRO A 352 -21.61 22.39 -5.33
CA PRO A 352 -20.75 22.29 -6.51
C PRO A 352 -20.67 23.60 -7.32
N LYS A 353 -21.64 24.52 -7.19
CA LYS A 353 -21.60 25.83 -7.87
C LYS A 353 -20.44 26.70 -7.40
N ASN A 354 -19.91 26.47 -6.20
CA ASN A 354 -18.73 27.17 -5.71
C ASN A 354 -17.47 26.86 -6.55
N ALA A 355 -17.48 25.76 -7.31
CA ALA A 355 -16.38 25.33 -8.16
C ALA A 355 -16.52 25.76 -9.64
N LYS A 356 -17.46 26.67 -9.98
CA LYS A 356 -17.77 27.02 -11.40
C LYS A 356 -16.56 27.54 -12.20
N ASP A 357 -15.61 28.18 -11.53
CA ASP A 357 -14.39 28.75 -12.12
C ASP A 357 -13.17 27.83 -11.90
N ARG A 358 -13.42 26.54 -11.62
CA ARG A 358 -12.41 25.52 -11.35
C ARG A 358 -12.60 24.34 -12.26
N SER A 359 -11.59 23.47 -12.26
CA SER A 359 -11.54 22.33 -13.18
C SER A 359 -11.26 21.02 -12.46
N ILE A 360 -12.01 19.97 -12.82
CA ILE A 360 -11.87 18.64 -12.21
C ILE A 360 -11.68 17.59 -13.30
N TYR A 361 -10.50 16.96 -13.29
CA TYR A 361 -10.17 15.82 -14.14
C TYR A 361 -10.40 14.53 -13.35
N MET A 362 -11.33 13.69 -13.79
CA MET A 362 -11.62 12.41 -13.16
C MET A 362 -10.93 11.29 -13.95
N LEU A 363 -10.13 10.47 -13.27
CA LEU A 363 -9.44 9.32 -13.87
C LEU A 363 -9.92 8.03 -13.21
N HIS A 364 -10.75 7.24 -13.89
CA HIS A 364 -11.44 6.13 -13.23
C HIS A 364 -11.59 4.89 -14.11
N SER A 365 -11.38 3.71 -13.54
CA SER A 365 -11.58 2.45 -14.26
C SER A 365 -13.06 2.03 -14.25
N PRO A 366 -13.69 1.74 -15.41
CA PRO A 366 -15.02 1.13 -15.47
C PRO A 366 -15.15 -0.19 -14.70
N ASP A 367 -14.03 -0.91 -14.55
CA ASP A 367 -13.96 -2.18 -13.81
C ASP A 367 -13.80 -2.01 -12.29
N ASP A 368 -13.71 -0.78 -11.77
CA ASP A 368 -13.53 -0.54 -10.34
C ASP A 368 -14.80 -0.94 -9.56
N LYS A 369 -14.63 -1.90 -8.64
CA LYS A 369 -15.70 -2.39 -7.74
C LYS A 369 -15.50 -1.95 -6.28
N ILE A 370 -14.38 -1.31 -5.94
CA ILE A 370 -14.09 -0.78 -4.61
C ILE A 370 -14.62 0.65 -4.51
N CYS A 371 -14.26 1.49 -5.48
CA CYS A 371 -14.87 2.79 -5.72
C CYS A 371 -15.66 2.68 -7.02
N PRO A 372 -16.96 2.31 -6.98
CA PRO A 372 -17.70 1.99 -8.19
C PRO A 372 -17.67 3.11 -9.22
N TYR A 373 -17.40 2.76 -10.49
CA TYR A 373 -17.26 3.72 -11.59
C TYR A 373 -18.43 4.71 -11.73
N TRP A 374 -19.66 4.27 -11.40
CA TRP A 374 -20.85 5.14 -11.43
C TRP A 374 -20.68 6.39 -10.55
N MET A 375 -19.85 6.35 -9.51
CA MET A 375 -19.58 7.52 -8.66
C MET A 375 -18.81 8.60 -9.42
N ALA A 376 -17.86 8.22 -10.28
CA ALA A 376 -17.17 9.17 -11.15
C ALA A 376 -18.11 9.76 -12.21
N GLN A 377 -18.99 8.93 -12.79
CA GLN A 377 -20.04 9.41 -13.70
C GLN A 377 -21.02 10.36 -13.00
N ALA A 378 -21.38 10.07 -11.75
CA ALA A 378 -22.22 10.93 -10.94
C ALA A 378 -21.51 12.26 -10.60
N ALA A 379 -20.21 12.23 -10.32
CA ALA A 379 -19.40 13.43 -10.10
C ALA A 379 -19.39 14.31 -11.35
N GLU A 380 -19.00 13.76 -12.49
CA GLU A 380 -18.95 14.47 -13.77
C GLU A 380 -20.30 15.10 -14.10
N LYS A 381 -21.40 14.35 -14.01
CA LYS A 381 -22.77 14.85 -14.27
C LYS A 381 -23.17 15.97 -13.30
N THR A 382 -22.86 15.83 -12.01
CA THR A 382 -23.23 16.81 -10.99
C THR A 382 -22.47 18.11 -11.17
N LEU A 383 -21.17 18.00 -11.44
CA LEU A 383 -20.26 19.13 -11.53
C LEU A 383 -20.40 19.88 -12.85
N SER A 384 -20.55 19.16 -13.97
CA SER A 384 -20.84 19.79 -15.27
C SER A 384 -22.15 20.57 -15.24
N LYS A 385 -23.20 20.03 -14.60
CA LYS A 385 -24.47 20.76 -14.40
C LYS A 385 -24.33 22.02 -13.54
N ALA A 386 -23.33 22.05 -12.65
CA ALA A 386 -23.00 23.22 -11.83
C ALA A 386 -22.08 24.23 -12.55
N GLY A 387 -21.69 23.97 -13.81
CA GLY A 387 -20.83 24.85 -14.60
C GLY A 387 -19.34 24.62 -14.42
N VAL A 388 -18.93 23.58 -13.69
CA VAL A 388 -17.53 23.21 -13.46
C VAL A 388 -16.94 22.60 -14.74
N SER A 389 -15.72 22.99 -15.11
CA SER A 389 -15.01 22.35 -16.22
C SER A 389 -14.62 20.94 -15.80
N THR A 390 -15.16 19.92 -16.47
CA THR A 390 -14.97 18.52 -16.07
C THR A 390 -14.65 17.62 -17.25
N THR A 391 -13.91 16.54 -16.97
CA THR A 391 -13.73 15.43 -17.91
C THR A 391 -13.54 14.13 -17.15
N LEU A 392 -14.22 13.06 -17.57
CA LEU A 392 -14.00 11.70 -17.08
C LEU A 392 -13.21 10.88 -18.10
N VAL A 393 -12.02 10.43 -17.70
CA VAL A 393 -11.14 9.60 -18.52
C VAL A 393 -11.02 8.20 -17.93
N ASN A 394 -11.11 7.21 -18.80
CA ASN A 394 -11.10 5.80 -18.44
C ASN A 394 -9.71 5.20 -18.54
N TYR A 395 -9.41 4.27 -17.65
CA TYR A 395 -8.28 3.36 -17.78
C TYR A 395 -8.71 1.92 -17.44
N PRO A 396 -8.04 0.88 -17.94
CA PRO A 396 -8.44 -0.51 -17.68
C PRO A 396 -7.93 -1.03 -16.34
N GLY A 397 -8.58 -2.05 -15.76
CA GLY A 397 -7.94 -2.92 -14.77
C GLY A 397 -8.37 -2.76 -13.30
N GLY A 398 -9.52 -2.15 -13.03
CA GLY A 398 -10.15 -2.11 -11.71
C GLY A 398 -9.56 -1.05 -10.77
N HIS A 399 -9.75 -1.22 -9.46
CA HIS A 399 -9.22 -0.28 -8.46
C HIS A 399 -7.69 -0.28 -8.42
N GLY A 400 -7.11 0.89 -8.18
CA GLY A 400 -5.66 1.10 -8.10
C GLY A 400 -5.06 1.58 -9.42
N TRP A 401 -3.81 2.06 -9.35
CA TRP A 401 -3.06 2.52 -10.51
C TRP A 401 -2.78 1.37 -11.49
N LYS A 402 -3.10 1.56 -12.78
CA LYS A 402 -2.91 0.60 -13.88
C LYS A 402 -2.48 1.32 -15.16
N GLY A 403 -1.96 0.55 -16.11
CA GLY A 403 -1.59 1.06 -17.44
C GLY A 403 -0.45 2.07 -17.37
N ASP A 404 -0.51 3.08 -18.24
CA ASP A 404 0.43 4.20 -18.25
C ASP A 404 0.10 5.21 -17.14
N VAL A 405 0.45 4.86 -15.91
CA VAL A 405 0.13 5.64 -14.71
C VAL A 405 0.66 7.08 -14.82
N TYR A 406 1.92 7.25 -15.19
CA TYR A 406 2.53 8.58 -15.24
C TYR A 406 2.08 9.38 -16.45
N GLY A 407 1.86 8.75 -17.62
CA GLY A 407 1.28 9.41 -18.77
C GLY A 407 -0.16 9.86 -18.52
N ASN A 408 -0.98 9.05 -17.86
CA ASN A 408 -2.34 9.43 -17.48
C ASN A 408 -2.37 10.59 -16.48
N ILE A 409 -1.46 10.59 -15.49
CA ILE A 409 -1.33 11.73 -14.56
C ILE A 409 -0.87 12.97 -15.31
N ARG A 410 0.16 12.86 -16.17
CA ARG A 410 0.65 13.97 -16.99
C ARG A 410 -0.46 14.59 -17.81
N GLN A 411 -1.24 13.77 -18.52
CA GLN A 411 -2.37 14.23 -19.32
C GLN A 411 -3.40 14.99 -18.49
N GLY A 412 -3.73 14.48 -17.29
CA GLY A 412 -4.66 15.16 -16.39
C GLY A 412 -4.13 16.49 -15.89
N ILE A 413 -2.85 16.56 -15.51
CA ILE A 413 -2.22 17.81 -15.07
C ILE A 413 -2.12 18.83 -16.21
N GLU A 414 -1.71 18.41 -17.40
CA GLU A 414 -1.67 19.28 -18.59
C GLU A 414 -3.06 19.79 -18.98
N TRP A 415 -4.10 18.97 -18.81
CA TRP A 415 -5.48 19.39 -19.03
C TRP A 415 -5.89 20.46 -18.01
N LEU A 416 -5.56 20.27 -16.73
CA LEU A 416 -5.84 21.27 -15.68
C LEU A 416 -5.13 22.61 -15.96
N GLN A 417 -3.90 22.57 -16.47
CA GLN A 417 -3.16 23.79 -16.83
C GLN A 417 -3.76 24.57 -18.00
N LYS A 418 -4.48 23.89 -18.91
CA LYS A 418 -5.14 24.49 -20.07
C LYS A 418 -6.60 24.87 -19.79
N SER A 419 -7.17 24.29 -18.75
CA SER A 419 -8.52 24.57 -18.29
C SER A 419 -8.60 25.95 -17.62
N LYS A 420 -9.82 26.47 -17.47
CA LYS A 420 -10.10 27.85 -17.03
C LYS A 420 -9.44 28.25 -15.72
#